data_AF-A0A2B4RI75-F1
#
_entry.id   AF-A0A2B4RI75-F1
#
_cell.length_a   1.000
_cell.length_b   1.000
_cell.length_c   1.000
_cell.angle_alpha   90.00
_cell.angle_beta   90.00
_cell.angle_gamma   90.00
#
_symmetry.space_group_name_H-M   'P 1'
#
loop_
_entity.id
_entity.type
_entity.pdbx_description
1 polymer ?
#
loop_
_entity_poly.entity_id
_entity_poly.type
_entity_poly.pdbx_seq_one_letter_code
_entity_poly.pdbx_strand_id
1 'polypeptide(L)'
;MAQAEERRGDTSTLTKKLRDFSVKYVKISEEDMTRARKLVKKYIEDRIIMYCRENSKIQILKLEYTGSFYERLKTEAADEVDIMVVMKTQKEEIEVIETEVPGFVLLMARESSVLRKYAWDNGCISPKRIRDLWFSHFQQAVNYIHAKPPLSEVSVVLRNHGPAIKLDIEKDFSADLVPCFQVEGNCYVPKPLKGKRFVSYPELFWRQSFSVKEKQVLQSMDRKDNGCRHELLRIVKTVVKRPQTSLPLDSYYLKTAFLHYIKKRKRGLDWVSRDALGKHFINFLKTLQIQMERGSLPHYWVSGSNLLEDFKGEHPRKLAVNSSGRIVETKKRKTIMSFKWNLVHRVRLTKCQNMRRMTRYSLSKWPNMTLSWSLTEKQGERRENLYLKNLQKPKNSAMLSRTTKTFEQVLGTSEEAMKYDKHKQNVAKNPKSRY
;
A
#
# COMPACT_ATOMS: atom_id res chain seq x y z
N MET A 1 37.08 14.51 -9.34
CA MET A 1 36.58 13.68 -10.46
C MET A 1 36.49 12.21 -10.06
N ALA A 2 37.54 11.61 -9.50
CA ALA A 2 37.55 10.21 -9.01
C ALA A 2 36.35 9.80 -8.12
N GLN A 3 35.95 10.60 -7.12
CA GLN A 3 34.78 10.27 -6.28
C GLN A 3 33.44 10.26 -7.04
N ALA A 4 33.32 11.03 -8.13
CA ALA A 4 32.11 11.04 -8.95
C ALA A 4 32.09 9.82 -9.90
N GLU A 5 33.25 9.39 -10.37
CA GLU A 5 33.42 8.17 -11.18
C GLU A 5 33.21 6.90 -10.34
N GLU A 6 33.76 6.85 -9.12
CA GLU A 6 33.52 5.75 -8.17
C GLU A 6 32.04 5.61 -7.83
N ARG A 7 31.34 6.73 -7.56
CA ARG A 7 29.88 6.73 -7.33
C ARG A 7 29.09 6.29 -8.56
N ARG A 8 29.51 6.66 -9.78
CA ARG A 8 28.87 6.18 -11.03
C ARG A 8 29.06 4.67 -11.21
N GLY A 9 30.25 4.15 -10.90
CA GLY A 9 30.56 2.71 -10.92
C GLY A 9 29.69 1.92 -9.94
N ASP A 10 29.52 2.43 -8.72
CA ASP A 10 28.70 1.81 -7.66
C ASP A 10 27.21 1.77 -8.04
N THR A 11 26.65 2.86 -8.59
CA THR A 11 25.24 2.89 -9.02
C THR A 11 24.94 2.03 -10.25
N SER A 12 25.90 1.91 -11.18
CA SER A 12 25.77 0.99 -12.32
C SER A 12 25.73 -0.47 -11.87
N THR A 13 26.59 -0.82 -10.90
CA THR A 13 26.61 -2.14 -10.26
C THR A 13 25.30 -2.42 -9.51
N LEU A 14 24.78 -1.44 -8.77
CA LEU A 14 23.49 -1.54 -8.08
C LEU A 14 22.34 -1.76 -9.07
N THR A 15 22.27 -1.01 -10.17
CA THR A 15 21.23 -1.20 -11.19
C THR A 15 21.24 -2.63 -11.73
N LYS A 16 22.41 -3.20 -11.99
CA LYS A 16 22.52 -4.60 -12.43
C LYS A 16 21.91 -5.55 -11.39
N LYS A 17 22.32 -5.45 -10.12
CA LYS A 17 21.78 -6.26 -9.02
C LYS A 17 20.25 -6.13 -8.87
N LEU A 18 19.73 -4.90 -8.99
CA LEU A 18 18.29 -4.63 -8.90
C LEU A 18 17.51 -5.27 -10.08
N ARG A 19 18.07 -5.27 -11.28
CA ARG A 19 17.46 -5.95 -12.44
C ARG A 19 17.51 -7.46 -12.32
N ASP A 20 18.62 -8.01 -11.85
CA ASP A 20 18.75 -9.45 -11.59
C ASP A 20 17.73 -9.90 -10.53
N PHE A 21 17.59 -9.11 -9.46
CA PHE A 21 16.54 -9.29 -8.45
C PHE A 21 15.13 -9.21 -9.04
N SER A 22 14.89 -8.21 -9.88
CA SER A 22 13.60 -7.98 -10.56
C SER A 22 13.18 -9.20 -11.37
N VAL A 23 14.08 -9.71 -12.22
CA VAL A 23 13.85 -10.91 -13.03
C VAL A 23 13.56 -12.13 -12.15
N LYS A 24 14.31 -12.31 -11.07
CA LYS A 24 14.24 -13.54 -10.28
C LYS A 24 13.08 -13.60 -9.29
N TYR A 25 12.61 -12.45 -8.81
CA TYR A 25 11.68 -12.40 -7.67
C TYR A 25 10.51 -11.42 -7.79
N VAL A 26 10.54 -10.50 -8.76
CA VAL A 26 9.54 -9.43 -8.85
C VAL A 26 8.60 -9.66 -10.04
N LYS A 27 9.17 -9.99 -11.21
CA LYS A 27 8.40 -10.21 -12.43
C LYS A 27 7.48 -11.41 -12.29
N ILE A 28 6.30 -11.27 -12.90
CA ILE A 28 5.32 -12.33 -13.08
C ILE A 28 5.40 -12.75 -14.55
N SER A 29 5.24 -14.04 -14.82
CA SER A 29 5.23 -14.57 -16.19
C SER A 29 4.03 -14.02 -16.98
N GLU A 30 4.15 -13.89 -18.30
CA GLU A 30 3.03 -13.46 -19.13
C GLU A 30 1.93 -14.53 -19.20
N GLU A 31 2.31 -15.80 -19.03
CA GLU A 31 1.40 -16.93 -18.90
C GLU A 31 0.49 -16.79 -17.68
N ASP A 32 1.05 -16.50 -16.50
CA ASP A 32 0.29 -16.29 -15.26
C ASP A 32 -0.62 -15.05 -15.36
N MET A 33 -0.10 -13.96 -15.94
CA MET A 33 -0.90 -12.74 -16.17
C MET A 33 -2.07 -13.03 -17.13
N THR A 34 -1.85 -13.83 -18.16
CA THR A 34 -2.87 -14.24 -19.12
C THR A 34 -3.89 -15.17 -18.48
N ARG A 35 -3.45 -16.11 -17.65
CA ARG A 35 -4.33 -17.00 -16.87
C ARG A 35 -5.25 -16.19 -15.96
N ALA A 36 -4.69 -15.25 -15.18
CA ALA A 36 -5.48 -14.37 -14.31
C ALA A 36 -6.54 -13.57 -15.09
N ARG A 37 -6.20 -12.98 -16.25
CA ARG A 37 -7.18 -12.28 -17.10
C ARG A 37 -8.28 -13.22 -17.61
N LYS A 38 -7.94 -14.46 -17.99
CA LYS A 38 -8.93 -15.46 -18.42
C LYS A 38 -9.88 -15.82 -17.27
N LEU A 39 -9.38 -15.98 -16.05
CA LEU A 39 -10.21 -16.27 -14.86
C LEU A 39 -11.16 -15.12 -14.54
N VAL A 40 -10.67 -13.87 -14.59
CA VAL A 40 -11.52 -12.68 -14.42
C VAL A 40 -12.65 -12.65 -15.44
N LYS A 41 -12.31 -12.81 -16.73
CA LYS A 41 -13.32 -12.82 -17.79
C LYS A 41 -14.34 -13.95 -17.58
N LYS A 42 -13.86 -15.17 -17.43
CA LYS A 42 -14.69 -16.39 -17.38
C LYS A 42 -15.66 -16.39 -16.20
N TYR A 43 -15.20 -16.05 -15.00
CA TYR A 43 -15.99 -16.23 -13.78
C TYR A 43 -16.56 -14.92 -13.25
N ILE A 44 -15.82 -13.82 -13.32
CA ILE A 44 -16.30 -12.55 -12.77
C ILE A 44 -17.23 -11.89 -13.79
N GLU A 45 -16.74 -11.61 -14.98
CA GLU A 45 -17.53 -10.87 -15.98
C GLU A 45 -18.68 -11.71 -16.54
N ASP A 46 -18.35 -12.86 -17.14
CA ASP A 46 -19.29 -13.67 -17.92
C ASP A 46 -20.21 -14.53 -17.04
N ARG A 47 -20.06 -14.52 -15.70
CA ARG A 47 -20.93 -15.27 -14.77
C ARG A 47 -21.45 -14.43 -13.63
N ILE A 48 -20.60 -14.00 -12.69
CA ILE A 48 -21.05 -13.28 -11.49
C ILE A 48 -21.72 -11.95 -11.84
N ILE A 49 -21.05 -11.12 -12.65
CA ILE A 49 -21.54 -9.79 -13.01
C ILE A 49 -22.72 -9.88 -13.98
N MET A 50 -22.69 -10.82 -14.93
CA MET A 50 -23.81 -11.09 -15.83
C MET A 50 -25.08 -11.50 -15.06
N TYR A 51 -24.98 -12.47 -14.15
CA TYR A 51 -26.09 -12.86 -13.29
C TYR A 51 -26.64 -11.68 -12.48
N CYS A 52 -25.76 -10.87 -11.89
CA CYS A 52 -26.18 -9.72 -11.10
C CYS A 52 -26.88 -8.65 -11.94
N ARG A 53 -26.47 -8.45 -13.20
CA ARG A 53 -27.15 -7.51 -14.12
C ARG A 53 -28.57 -7.95 -14.45
N GLU A 54 -28.80 -9.25 -14.56
CA GLU A 54 -30.10 -9.83 -14.89
C GLU A 54 -31.05 -9.92 -13.67
N ASN A 55 -30.50 -10.03 -12.46
CA ASN A 55 -31.29 -10.40 -11.26
C ASN A 55 -31.28 -9.34 -10.14
N SER A 56 -30.48 -8.27 -10.24
CA SER A 56 -30.41 -7.23 -9.19
C SER A 56 -31.31 -6.02 -9.51
N LYS A 57 -31.94 -5.47 -8.47
CA LYS A 57 -32.63 -4.16 -8.56
C LYS A 57 -31.66 -2.99 -8.72
N ILE A 58 -30.48 -3.07 -8.11
CA ILE A 58 -29.42 -2.07 -8.31
C ILE A 58 -28.56 -2.54 -9.49
N GLN A 59 -28.65 -1.82 -10.61
CA GLN A 59 -27.92 -2.18 -11.81
C GLN A 59 -26.41 -1.88 -11.68
N ILE A 60 -25.59 -2.72 -12.34
CA ILE A 60 -24.15 -2.50 -12.47
C ILE A 60 -23.90 -1.71 -13.74
N LEU A 61 -23.35 -0.50 -13.60
CA LEU A 61 -22.96 0.35 -14.72
C LEU A 61 -21.73 -0.24 -15.43
N LYS A 62 -20.65 -0.44 -14.68
CA LYS A 62 -19.35 -0.88 -15.23
C LYS A 62 -18.46 -1.48 -14.16
N LEU A 63 -17.37 -2.10 -14.60
CA LEU A 63 -16.27 -2.54 -13.75
C LEU A 63 -15.09 -1.61 -13.91
N GLU A 64 -14.52 -1.16 -12.80
CA GLU A 64 -13.26 -0.43 -12.77
C GLU A 64 -12.16 -1.36 -12.23
N TYR A 65 -11.36 -1.88 -13.14
CA TYR A 65 -10.24 -2.77 -12.84
C TYR A 65 -9.10 -1.96 -12.21
N THR A 66 -8.91 -2.05 -10.91
CA THR A 66 -7.97 -1.19 -10.18
C THR A 66 -6.93 -2.02 -9.42
N GLY A 67 -6.09 -1.37 -8.62
CA GLY A 67 -5.13 -2.10 -7.81
C GLY A 67 -3.97 -2.68 -8.62
N SER A 68 -3.10 -3.39 -7.91
CA SER A 68 -1.73 -3.57 -8.37
C SER A 68 -1.60 -4.38 -9.67
N PHE A 69 -2.50 -5.33 -9.91
CA PHE A 69 -2.53 -6.14 -11.13
C PHE A 69 -2.74 -5.27 -12.37
N TYR A 70 -3.79 -4.44 -12.37
CA TYR A 70 -4.11 -3.57 -13.50
C TYR A 70 -3.24 -2.31 -13.56
N GLU A 71 -2.63 -1.90 -12.46
CA GLU A 71 -1.66 -0.80 -12.39
C GLU A 71 -0.25 -1.19 -12.88
N ARG A 72 -0.02 -2.44 -13.31
CA ARG A 72 1.31 -3.00 -13.66
C ARG A 72 2.31 -2.97 -12.49
N LEU A 73 1.79 -3.09 -11.27
CA LEU A 73 2.55 -3.05 -10.01
C LEU A 73 2.43 -4.33 -9.17
N LYS A 74 1.70 -5.35 -9.64
CA LYS A 74 1.68 -6.68 -9.00
C LYS A 74 3.07 -7.31 -9.13
N THR A 75 3.45 -8.04 -8.10
CA THR A 75 4.76 -8.69 -7.97
C THR A 75 4.57 -10.12 -7.49
N GLU A 76 5.55 -10.97 -7.73
CA GLU A 76 5.65 -12.36 -7.22
C GLU A 76 4.63 -13.33 -7.82
N ALA A 77 3.32 -13.05 -7.72
CA ALA A 77 2.26 -13.89 -8.27
C ALA A 77 1.08 -13.05 -8.80
N ALA A 78 0.37 -13.59 -9.80
CA ALA A 78 -0.89 -13.03 -10.32
C ALA A 78 -2.11 -13.72 -9.67
N ASP A 79 -2.10 -13.83 -8.35
CA ASP A 79 -3.06 -14.58 -7.52
C ASP A 79 -4.25 -13.75 -6.99
N GLU A 80 -4.23 -12.44 -7.19
CA GLU A 80 -5.28 -11.55 -6.69
C GLU A 80 -5.41 -10.30 -7.57
N VAL A 81 -6.68 -9.92 -7.79
CA VAL A 81 -7.08 -8.70 -8.52
C VAL A 81 -8.07 -7.87 -7.71
N ASP A 82 -8.05 -6.55 -7.91
CA ASP A 82 -8.99 -5.61 -7.31
C ASP A 82 -9.93 -5.04 -8.38
N ILE A 83 -11.25 -5.15 -8.19
CA ILE A 83 -12.24 -4.65 -9.14
C ILE A 83 -13.29 -3.85 -8.37
N MET A 84 -13.48 -2.59 -8.73
CA MET A 84 -14.63 -1.84 -8.22
C MET A 84 -15.84 -2.09 -9.10
N VAL A 85 -16.95 -2.48 -8.48
CA VAL A 85 -18.23 -2.72 -9.13
C VAL A 85 -19.04 -1.43 -9.04
N VAL A 86 -19.05 -0.67 -10.14
CA VAL A 86 -19.68 0.65 -10.18
C VAL A 86 -21.17 0.47 -10.40
N MET A 87 -21.95 0.90 -9.41
CA MET A 87 -23.40 0.88 -9.45
C MET A 87 -23.91 2.00 -10.35
N LYS A 88 -24.95 1.70 -11.12
CA LYS A 88 -25.67 2.71 -11.90
C LYS A 88 -26.51 3.52 -10.92
N THR A 89 -26.27 4.83 -10.92
CA THR A 89 -27.06 5.82 -10.19
C THR A 89 -27.55 6.85 -11.19
N GLN A 90 -28.79 7.31 -11.04
CA GLN A 90 -29.23 8.50 -11.76
C GLN A 90 -28.54 9.74 -11.18
N LYS A 91 -28.38 10.78 -11.99
CA LYS A 91 -27.60 11.97 -11.60
C LYS A 91 -28.18 12.65 -10.36
N GLU A 92 -29.48 12.51 -10.15
CA GLU A 92 -30.23 13.14 -9.06
C GLU A 92 -30.50 12.18 -7.88
N GLU A 93 -30.11 10.90 -7.93
CA GLU A 93 -30.49 9.92 -6.88
C GLU A 93 -29.75 10.09 -5.55
N ILE A 94 -28.50 10.56 -5.61
CA ILE A 94 -27.62 10.68 -4.45
C ILE A 94 -27.10 12.11 -4.33
N GLU A 95 -27.26 12.69 -3.15
CA GLU A 95 -26.59 13.92 -2.74
C GLU A 95 -25.38 13.58 -1.86
N VAL A 96 -24.27 14.29 -2.08
CA VAL A 96 -23.02 14.10 -1.33
C VAL A 96 -22.91 15.21 -0.29
N ILE A 97 -22.83 14.85 0.98
CA ILE A 97 -22.59 15.79 2.08
C ILE A 97 -21.16 15.61 2.57
N GLU A 98 -20.35 16.66 2.46
CA GLU A 98 -18.99 16.69 2.99
C GLU A 98 -19.01 16.58 4.52
N THR A 99 -18.00 15.88 5.07
CA THR A 99 -17.83 15.76 6.52
C THR A 99 -16.62 16.54 7.00
N GLU A 100 -16.51 16.73 8.31
CA GLU A 100 -15.31 17.24 8.96
C GLU A 100 -14.07 16.34 8.80
N VAL A 101 -14.23 15.11 8.30
CA VAL A 101 -13.13 14.16 8.10
C VAL A 101 -12.72 14.15 6.61
N PRO A 102 -11.54 14.69 6.26
CA PRO A 102 -11.12 14.79 4.88
C PRO A 102 -11.12 13.44 4.14
N GLY A 103 -11.78 13.40 2.98
CA GLY A 103 -11.90 12.20 2.14
C GLY A 103 -13.02 11.24 2.55
N PHE A 104 -13.85 11.62 3.53
CA PHE A 104 -15.07 10.91 3.90
C PHE A 104 -16.29 11.82 3.75
N VAL A 105 -17.40 11.23 3.31
CA VAL A 105 -18.66 11.91 3.01
C VAL A 105 -19.84 11.11 3.56
N LEU A 106 -20.99 11.75 3.69
CA LEU A 106 -22.28 11.07 3.76
C LEU A 106 -22.91 11.05 2.37
N LEU A 107 -23.58 9.94 2.02
CA LEU A 107 -24.34 9.83 0.79
C LEU A 107 -25.83 9.79 1.15
N MET A 108 -26.60 10.75 0.66
CA MET A 108 -28.02 10.88 0.96
C MET A 108 -28.85 10.44 -0.22
N ALA A 109 -29.71 9.43 -0.03
CA ALA A 109 -30.68 9.01 -1.03
C ALA A 109 -31.86 9.97 -1.04
N ARG A 110 -32.20 10.50 -2.22
CA ARG A 110 -33.46 11.26 -2.40
C ARG A 110 -34.68 10.35 -2.21
N GLU A 111 -35.82 10.94 -1.87
CA GLU A 111 -37.05 10.20 -1.52
C GLU A 111 -37.52 9.24 -2.62
N SER A 112 -37.42 9.64 -3.89
CA SER A 112 -37.82 8.80 -5.03
C SER A 112 -36.80 7.70 -5.38
N SER A 113 -35.64 7.64 -4.73
CA SER A 113 -34.57 6.71 -5.06
C SER A 113 -34.86 5.30 -4.53
N VAL A 114 -34.58 4.28 -5.35
CA VAL A 114 -34.55 2.87 -4.91
C VAL A 114 -33.55 2.62 -3.79
N LEU A 115 -32.57 3.52 -3.62
CA LEU A 115 -31.56 3.47 -2.57
C LEU A 115 -32.11 3.80 -1.19
N ARG A 116 -33.30 4.40 -1.09
CA ARG A 116 -33.95 4.75 0.18
C ARG A 116 -34.15 3.54 1.08
N LYS A 117 -34.42 2.36 0.50
CA LYS A 117 -34.50 1.08 1.22
C LYS A 117 -33.22 0.72 1.99
N TYR A 118 -32.06 1.22 1.54
CA TYR A 118 -30.75 0.96 2.15
C TYR A 118 -30.23 2.15 2.96
N ALA A 119 -31.05 3.19 3.10
CA ALA A 119 -30.77 4.37 3.91
C ALA A 119 -31.40 4.28 5.30
N TRP A 120 -30.92 5.11 6.22
CA TRP A 120 -31.58 5.39 7.49
C TRP A 120 -32.77 6.33 7.28
N ASP A 121 -33.56 6.58 8.32
CA ASP A 121 -34.80 7.39 8.23
C ASP A 121 -34.54 8.80 7.73
N ASN A 122 -33.35 9.35 8.01
CA ASN A 122 -32.90 10.65 7.52
C ASN A 122 -32.43 10.64 6.04
N GLY A 123 -32.45 9.49 5.36
CA GLY A 123 -31.98 9.33 3.98
C GLY A 123 -30.51 8.99 3.82
N CYS A 124 -29.73 8.88 4.89
CA CYS A 124 -28.30 8.53 4.78
C CYS A 124 -28.12 7.06 4.39
N ILE A 125 -27.53 6.81 3.23
CA ILE A 125 -27.28 5.47 2.68
C ILE A 125 -26.24 4.77 3.57
N SER A 126 -26.60 3.60 4.11
CA SER A 126 -25.68 2.83 4.96
C SER A 126 -24.66 2.05 4.11
N PRO A 127 -23.33 2.29 4.29
CA PRO A 127 -22.29 1.48 3.65
C PRO A 127 -22.45 -0.02 3.90
N LYS A 128 -22.81 -0.38 5.14
CA LYS A 128 -23.04 -1.77 5.55
C LYS A 128 -24.23 -2.38 4.82
N ARG A 129 -25.39 -1.71 4.79
CA ARG A 129 -26.59 -2.24 4.12
C ARG A 129 -26.34 -2.48 2.63
N ILE A 130 -25.62 -1.57 1.96
CA ILE A 130 -25.23 -1.75 0.56
C ILE A 130 -24.27 -2.94 0.40
N ARG A 131 -23.24 -3.04 1.23
CA ARG A 131 -22.30 -4.17 1.16
C ARG A 131 -22.98 -5.52 1.40
N ASP A 132 -23.87 -5.60 2.40
CA ASP A 132 -24.58 -6.83 2.75
C ASP A 132 -25.57 -7.23 1.64
N LEU A 133 -26.22 -6.25 0.99
CA LEU A 133 -27.00 -6.47 -0.23
C LEU A 133 -26.14 -7.10 -1.35
N TRP A 134 -24.97 -6.52 -1.63
CA TRP A 134 -24.05 -7.03 -2.65
C TRP A 134 -23.54 -8.43 -2.34
N PHE A 135 -23.22 -8.71 -1.08
CA PHE A 135 -22.81 -10.04 -0.64
C PHE A 135 -23.90 -11.06 -0.95
N SER A 136 -25.16 -10.75 -0.63
CA SER A 136 -26.30 -11.63 -0.92
C SER A 136 -26.46 -11.89 -2.43
N HIS A 137 -26.35 -10.87 -3.27
CA HIS A 137 -26.48 -11.04 -4.73
C HIS A 137 -25.32 -11.86 -5.32
N PHE A 138 -24.08 -11.62 -4.89
CA PHE A 138 -22.95 -12.44 -5.33
C PHE A 138 -23.05 -13.87 -4.82
N GLN A 139 -23.58 -14.10 -3.63
CA GLN A 139 -23.80 -15.45 -3.13
C GLN A 139 -24.84 -16.20 -3.97
N GLN A 140 -25.92 -15.53 -4.39
CA GLN A 140 -26.89 -16.12 -5.32
C GLN A 140 -26.25 -16.45 -6.68
N ALA A 141 -25.40 -15.57 -7.21
CA ALA A 141 -24.65 -15.82 -8.44
C ALA A 141 -23.71 -17.03 -8.31
N VAL A 142 -23.01 -17.17 -7.18
CA VAL A 142 -22.15 -18.34 -6.89
C VAL A 142 -22.98 -19.62 -6.81
N ASN A 143 -24.13 -19.60 -6.14
CA ASN A 143 -25.02 -20.76 -6.07
C ASN A 143 -25.53 -21.17 -7.46
N TYR A 144 -25.84 -20.18 -8.31
CA TYR A 144 -26.24 -20.42 -9.69
C TYR A 144 -25.12 -21.06 -10.54
N ILE A 145 -23.86 -20.66 -10.33
CA ILE A 145 -22.69 -21.29 -10.98
C ILE A 145 -22.58 -22.75 -10.54
N HIS A 146 -22.68 -23.01 -9.24
CA HIS A 146 -22.57 -24.36 -8.67
C HIS A 146 -23.71 -25.30 -9.09
N ALA A 147 -24.86 -24.75 -9.45
CA ALA A 147 -26.01 -25.53 -9.93
C ALA A 147 -25.92 -25.95 -11.42
N LYS A 148 -24.94 -25.44 -12.19
CA LYS A 148 -24.87 -25.65 -13.64
C LYS A 148 -23.60 -26.41 -14.08
N PRO A 149 -23.68 -27.68 -14.49
CA PRO A 149 -22.56 -28.38 -15.11
C PRO A 149 -22.09 -27.69 -16.41
N PRO A 150 -20.78 -27.71 -16.74
CA PRO A 150 -19.67 -28.31 -15.97
C PRO A 150 -19.09 -27.36 -14.88
N LEU A 151 -19.71 -26.21 -14.62
CA LEU A 151 -19.18 -25.21 -13.69
C LEU A 151 -19.26 -25.63 -12.22
N SER A 152 -20.13 -26.60 -11.89
CA SER A 152 -20.24 -27.23 -10.58
C SER A 152 -18.92 -27.85 -10.08
N GLU A 153 -17.98 -28.17 -10.97
CA GLU A 153 -16.68 -28.74 -10.62
C GLU A 153 -15.66 -27.69 -10.16
N VAL A 154 -15.95 -26.40 -10.39
CA VAL A 154 -15.03 -25.30 -10.09
C VAL A 154 -15.24 -24.81 -8.65
N SER A 155 -14.17 -24.79 -7.86
CA SER A 155 -14.18 -24.16 -6.54
C SER A 155 -14.30 -22.65 -6.66
N VAL A 156 -15.51 -22.11 -6.49
CA VAL A 156 -15.80 -20.67 -6.37
C VAL A 156 -16.41 -20.40 -5.00
N VAL A 157 -15.72 -19.61 -4.17
CA VAL A 157 -16.12 -19.35 -2.78
C VAL A 157 -16.15 -17.85 -2.51
N LEU A 158 -17.24 -17.38 -1.92
CA LEU A 158 -17.41 -15.98 -1.52
C LEU A 158 -16.98 -15.77 -0.06
N ARG A 159 -16.27 -14.67 0.22
CA ARG A 159 -15.84 -14.27 1.56
C ARG A 159 -15.98 -12.77 1.76
N ASN A 160 -16.18 -12.36 3.02
CA ASN A 160 -16.04 -10.95 3.39
C ASN A 160 -14.56 -10.58 3.51
N HIS A 161 -14.14 -9.46 2.92
CA HIS A 161 -12.76 -8.98 2.97
C HIS A 161 -12.70 -7.45 3.16
N GLY A 162 -13.11 -7.00 4.35
CA GLY A 162 -13.15 -5.58 4.70
C GLY A 162 -14.20 -4.81 3.85
N PRO A 163 -13.78 -3.81 3.03
CA PRO A 163 -14.68 -3.12 2.12
C PRO A 163 -15.02 -3.95 0.86
N ALA A 164 -14.27 -5.01 0.59
CA ALA A 164 -14.46 -5.87 -0.57
C ALA A 164 -15.26 -7.13 -0.20
N ILE A 165 -15.92 -7.69 -1.21
CA ILE A 165 -16.39 -9.05 -1.23
C ILE A 165 -15.38 -9.85 -2.05
N LYS A 166 -14.70 -10.79 -1.40
CA LYS A 166 -13.63 -11.58 -2.00
C LYS A 166 -14.20 -12.85 -2.62
N LEU A 167 -13.82 -13.13 -3.86
CA LEU A 167 -14.19 -14.33 -4.59
C LEU A 167 -12.93 -15.18 -4.81
N ASP A 168 -12.82 -16.31 -4.11
CA ASP A 168 -11.74 -17.28 -4.31
C ASP A 168 -12.14 -18.23 -5.45
N ILE A 169 -11.27 -18.40 -6.44
CA ILE A 169 -11.48 -19.21 -7.65
C ILE A 169 -10.31 -20.20 -7.77
N GLU A 170 -10.62 -21.48 -7.99
CA GLU A 170 -9.62 -22.52 -8.31
C GLU A 170 -8.47 -22.62 -7.26
N LYS A 171 -8.75 -22.26 -5.99
CA LYS A 171 -7.86 -22.27 -4.81
C LYS A 171 -6.67 -21.31 -4.82
N ASP A 172 -6.18 -20.88 -5.98
CA ASP A 172 -4.94 -20.09 -6.10
C ASP A 172 -5.13 -18.70 -6.74
N PHE A 173 -6.38 -18.34 -7.03
CA PHE A 173 -6.74 -17.03 -7.55
C PHE A 173 -7.88 -16.43 -6.72
N SER A 174 -7.84 -15.11 -6.54
CA SER A 174 -8.92 -14.41 -5.87
C SER A 174 -9.21 -13.04 -6.47
N ALA A 175 -10.42 -12.54 -6.28
CA ALA A 175 -10.79 -11.21 -6.71
C ALA A 175 -11.53 -10.46 -5.61
N ASP A 176 -11.02 -9.28 -5.28
CA ASP A 176 -11.64 -8.35 -4.35
C ASP A 176 -12.60 -7.44 -5.13
N LEU A 177 -13.90 -7.70 -4.96
CA LEU A 177 -14.99 -6.94 -5.59
C LEU A 177 -15.50 -5.88 -4.61
N VAL A 178 -15.22 -4.61 -4.89
CA VAL A 178 -15.60 -3.48 -4.02
C VAL A 178 -16.82 -2.75 -4.59
N PRO A 179 -17.98 -2.76 -3.91
CA PRO A 179 -19.12 -1.94 -4.32
C PRO A 179 -18.75 -0.45 -4.35
N CYS A 180 -19.17 0.26 -5.40
CA CYS A 180 -18.82 1.65 -5.61
C CYS A 180 -20.00 2.45 -6.15
N PHE A 181 -20.27 3.61 -5.55
CA PHE A 181 -21.10 4.64 -6.17
C PHE A 181 -20.22 5.62 -6.94
N GLN A 182 -20.70 6.07 -8.09
CA GLN A 182 -20.08 7.15 -8.84
C GLN A 182 -21.01 8.34 -8.90
N VAL A 183 -20.68 9.40 -8.16
CA VAL A 183 -21.48 10.64 -8.08
C VAL A 183 -20.58 11.80 -8.49
N GLU A 184 -21.03 12.61 -9.45
CA GLU A 184 -20.30 13.79 -9.96
C GLU A 184 -18.84 13.50 -10.37
N GLY A 185 -18.60 12.32 -10.96
CA GLY A 185 -17.26 11.90 -11.40
C GLY A 185 -16.32 11.43 -10.28
N ASN A 186 -16.77 11.42 -9.03
CA ASN A 186 -16.05 10.86 -7.89
C ASN A 186 -16.58 9.46 -7.53
N CYS A 187 -15.69 8.60 -7.04
CA CYS A 187 -16.01 7.24 -6.63
C CYS A 187 -16.08 7.16 -5.10
N TYR A 188 -17.09 6.49 -4.55
CA TYR A 188 -17.28 6.32 -3.11
C TYR A 188 -17.46 4.84 -2.76
N VAL A 189 -16.69 4.36 -1.79
CA VAL A 189 -16.63 2.94 -1.41
C VAL A 189 -16.95 2.73 0.08
N PRO A 190 -17.51 1.56 0.47
CA PRO A 190 -17.92 1.27 1.84
C PRO A 190 -16.73 0.88 2.72
N LYS A 191 -15.72 1.74 2.81
CA LYS A 191 -14.56 1.54 3.69
C LYS A 191 -14.78 2.33 4.98
N PRO A 192 -14.85 1.64 6.14
CA PRO A 192 -15.11 2.30 7.40
C PRO A 192 -13.96 3.25 7.76
N LEU A 193 -14.33 4.37 8.41
CA LEU A 193 -13.37 5.22 9.09
C LEU A 193 -12.66 4.41 10.17
N LYS A 194 -11.33 4.42 10.16
CA LYS A 194 -10.49 3.82 11.20
C LYS A 194 -9.77 4.96 11.93
N GLY A 195 -9.55 4.81 13.23
CA GLY A 195 -8.79 5.79 14.01
C GLY A 195 -9.41 6.09 15.36
N LYS A 196 -8.83 7.06 16.08
CA LYS A 196 -9.34 7.54 17.38
C LYS A 196 -10.15 8.83 17.27
N ARG A 197 -10.37 9.35 16.05
CA ARG A 197 -11.19 10.54 15.85
C ARG A 197 -12.59 10.25 16.35
N PHE A 198 -13.03 11.03 17.33
CA PHE A 198 -14.37 10.93 17.85
C PHE A 198 -15.27 11.68 16.87
N VAL A 199 -16.08 10.93 16.13
CA VAL A 199 -17.10 11.45 15.22
C VAL A 199 -18.39 10.69 15.47
N SER A 200 -19.51 11.34 15.27
CA SER A 200 -20.83 10.70 15.39
C SER A 200 -21.06 9.77 14.20
N TYR A 201 -21.54 8.54 14.47
CA TYR A 201 -21.95 7.55 13.47
C TYR A 201 -20.91 7.27 12.36
N PRO A 202 -19.64 6.94 12.69
CA PRO A 202 -18.57 6.69 11.71
C PRO A 202 -18.88 5.54 10.74
N GLU A 203 -19.80 4.65 11.09
CA GLU A 203 -20.29 3.56 10.25
C GLU A 203 -21.13 4.03 9.04
N LEU A 204 -21.61 5.27 9.04
CA LEU A 204 -22.33 5.89 7.92
C LEU A 204 -21.40 6.50 6.88
N PHE A 205 -20.12 6.67 7.20
CA PHE A 205 -19.20 7.40 6.35
C PHE A 205 -18.83 6.56 5.12
N TRP A 206 -18.96 7.17 3.96
CA TRP A 206 -18.42 6.66 2.70
C TRP A 206 -17.06 7.27 2.45
N ARG A 207 -16.11 6.46 1.98
CA ARG A 207 -14.78 6.95 1.68
C ARG A 207 -14.64 7.26 0.19
N GLN A 208 -14.17 8.45 -0.13
CA GLN A 208 -13.81 8.78 -1.51
C GLN A 208 -12.64 7.88 -1.96
N SER A 209 -12.79 7.25 -3.11
CA SER A 209 -11.79 6.38 -3.71
C SER A 209 -11.03 7.13 -4.82
N PHE A 210 -9.71 7.04 -4.77
CA PHE A 210 -8.81 7.61 -5.78
C PHE A 210 -8.22 6.54 -6.70
N SER A 211 -8.60 5.27 -6.56
CA SER A 211 -8.00 4.15 -7.29
C SER A 211 -8.01 4.31 -8.81
N VAL A 212 -9.08 4.89 -9.39
CA VAL A 212 -9.15 5.18 -10.83
C VAL A 212 -8.14 6.26 -11.23
N LYS A 213 -8.05 7.36 -10.46
CA LYS A 213 -7.09 8.45 -10.68
C LYS A 213 -5.65 7.96 -10.50
N GLU A 214 -5.40 7.14 -9.48
CA GLU A 214 -4.11 6.47 -9.24
C GLU A 214 -3.71 5.62 -10.45
N LYS A 215 -4.61 4.73 -10.90
CA LYS A 215 -4.38 3.87 -12.06
C LYS A 215 -4.02 4.67 -13.31
N GLN A 216 -4.74 5.75 -13.60
CA GLN A 216 -4.46 6.59 -14.77
C GLN A 216 -3.03 7.16 -14.75
N VAL A 217 -2.58 7.65 -13.59
CA VAL A 217 -1.22 8.18 -13.43
C VAL A 217 -0.19 7.05 -13.55
N LEU A 218 -0.40 5.95 -12.84
CA LEU A 218 0.57 4.85 -12.76
C LEU A 218 0.70 4.14 -14.11
N GLN A 219 -0.39 3.74 -14.77
CA GLN A 219 -0.34 3.01 -16.03
C GLN A 219 0.37 3.75 -17.17
N SER A 220 0.44 5.08 -17.09
CA SER A 220 1.00 5.93 -18.14
C SER A 220 2.40 6.47 -17.82
N MET A 221 2.92 6.26 -16.60
CA MET A 221 4.08 7.01 -16.11
C MET A 221 5.40 6.75 -16.84
N ASP A 222 5.53 5.63 -17.57
CA ASP A 222 6.71 5.30 -18.39
C ASP A 222 6.42 5.33 -19.90
N ARG A 223 5.21 5.70 -20.33
CA ARG A 223 4.84 5.63 -21.77
C ARG A 223 5.60 6.63 -22.64
N LYS A 224 6.00 7.77 -22.09
CA LYS A 224 6.63 8.86 -22.85
C LYS A 224 8.13 8.68 -23.04
N ASP A 225 8.80 8.08 -22.06
CA ASP A 225 10.27 8.01 -22.02
C ASP A 225 10.81 6.59 -21.83
N ASN A 226 9.93 5.57 -21.72
CA ASN A 226 10.30 4.20 -21.37
C ASN A 226 11.16 4.12 -20.10
N GLY A 227 10.91 5.00 -19.14
CA GLY A 227 11.65 5.07 -17.88
C GLY A 227 11.44 3.85 -16.97
N CYS A 228 12.22 3.80 -15.89
CA CYS A 228 12.22 2.67 -14.96
C CYS A 228 11.26 2.81 -13.76
N ARG A 229 10.20 3.63 -13.83
CA ARG A 229 9.36 3.96 -12.65
C ARG A 229 8.56 2.75 -12.16
N HIS A 230 7.93 1.99 -13.06
CA HIS A 230 7.21 0.77 -12.71
C HIS A 230 8.16 -0.29 -12.14
N GLU A 231 9.33 -0.47 -12.75
CA GLU A 231 10.33 -1.42 -12.27
C GLU A 231 10.79 -1.05 -10.86
N LEU A 232 11.14 0.21 -10.63
CA LEU A 232 11.54 0.72 -9.32
C LEU A 232 10.46 0.47 -8.27
N LEU A 233 9.21 0.87 -8.52
CA LEU A 233 8.16 0.77 -7.52
C LEU A 233 7.84 -0.70 -7.20
N ARG A 234 7.86 -1.60 -8.20
CA ARG A 234 7.70 -3.03 -7.97
C ARG A 234 8.82 -3.60 -7.11
N ILE A 235 10.08 -3.29 -7.43
CA ILE A 235 11.23 -3.74 -6.64
C ILE A 235 11.10 -3.26 -5.19
N VAL A 236 10.81 -1.98 -4.97
CA VAL A 236 10.66 -1.44 -3.60
C VAL A 236 9.50 -2.11 -2.87
N LYS A 237 8.34 -2.30 -3.51
CA LYS A 237 7.21 -3.03 -2.92
C LYS A 237 7.59 -4.44 -2.47
N THR A 238 8.33 -5.18 -3.29
CA THR A 238 8.79 -6.54 -2.95
C THR A 238 9.81 -6.50 -1.82
N VAL A 239 10.78 -5.59 -1.87
CA VAL A 239 11.84 -5.49 -0.84
C VAL A 239 11.24 -5.13 0.52
N VAL A 240 10.40 -4.10 0.62
CA VAL A 240 9.89 -3.62 1.93
C VAL A 240 8.85 -4.53 2.58
N LYS A 241 8.38 -5.56 1.88
CA LYS A 241 7.44 -6.55 2.42
C LYS A 241 8.13 -7.79 3.00
N ARG A 242 9.43 -7.97 2.77
CA ARG A 242 10.14 -9.17 3.24
C ARG A 242 10.35 -9.16 4.75
N PRO A 243 10.40 -10.33 5.41
CA PRO A 243 10.54 -10.40 6.87
C PRO A 243 11.71 -9.60 7.44
N GLN A 244 12.85 -9.57 6.73
CA GLN A 244 14.08 -8.90 7.18
C GLN A 244 14.04 -7.37 7.00
N THR A 245 13.15 -6.87 6.15
CA THR A 245 13.05 -5.47 5.72
C THR A 245 11.64 -4.93 5.83
N SER A 246 10.79 -5.64 6.57
CA SER A 246 9.36 -5.36 6.64
C SER A 246 9.14 -3.97 7.21
N LEU A 247 8.59 -3.10 6.39
CA LEU A 247 8.05 -1.83 6.83
C LEU A 247 6.54 -2.00 7.03
N PRO A 248 5.93 -1.35 8.03
CA PRO A 248 4.48 -1.34 8.20
C PRO A 248 3.78 -0.45 7.14
N LEU A 249 4.28 -0.45 5.91
CA LEU A 249 3.77 0.34 4.79
C LEU A 249 3.11 -0.58 3.78
N ASP A 250 1.78 -0.61 3.79
CA ASP A 250 1.01 -1.23 2.73
C ASP A 250 1.28 -0.57 1.37
N SER A 251 0.87 -1.26 0.30
CA SER A 251 1.06 -0.79 -1.09
C SER A 251 0.52 0.61 -1.31
N TYR A 252 -0.56 1.00 -0.62
CA TYR A 252 -1.15 2.33 -0.73
C TYR A 252 -0.18 3.44 -0.28
N TYR A 253 0.46 3.30 0.88
CA TYR A 253 1.43 4.29 1.37
C TYR A 253 2.63 4.42 0.44
N LEU A 254 3.15 3.30 -0.07
CA LEU A 254 4.26 3.29 -1.03
C LEU A 254 3.87 3.98 -2.34
N LYS A 255 2.65 3.73 -2.85
CA LYS A 255 2.13 4.42 -4.04
C LYS A 255 2.04 5.93 -3.81
N THR A 256 1.44 6.37 -2.70
CA THR A 256 1.32 7.80 -2.38
C THR A 256 2.68 8.48 -2.26
N ALA A 257 3.63 7.86 -1.55
CA ALA A 257 4.99 8.36 -1.44
C ALA A 257 5.68 8.45 -2.81
N PHE A 258 5.49 7.44 -3.66
CA PHE A 258 6.06 7.40 -5.00
C PHE A 258 5.48 8.47 -5.91
N LEU A 259 4.16 8.71 -5.85
CA LEU A 259 3.50 9.78 -6.59
C LEU A 259 4.07 11.15 -6.22
N HIS A 260 4.29 11.41 -4.92
CA HIS A 260 4.99 12.63 -4.48
C HIS A 260 6.43 12.70 -4.96
N TYR A 261 7.16 11.57 -4.91
CA TYR A 261 8.54 11.47 -5.38
C TYR A 261 8.68 11.85 -6.86
N ILE A 262 7.81 11.33 -7.73
CA ILE A 262 7.82 11.64 -9.16
C ILE A 262 7.25 13.04 -9.45
N LYS A 263 6.28 13.55 -8.67
CA LYS A 263 5.69 14.89 -8.83
C LYS A 263 6.70 15.99 -8.51
N LYS A 264 7.36 15.92 -7.34
CA LYS A 264 8.32 16.93 -6.86
C LYS A 264 9.52 17.11 -7.80
N ARG A 265 9.76 16.16 -8.70
CA ARG A 265 10.94 16.12 -9.57
C ARG A 265 10.59 16.06 -11.07
N LYS A 266 9.42 16.57 -11.45
CA LYS A 266 8.88 16.59 -12.82
C LYS A 266 9.74 17.34 -13.86
N ARG A 267 10.77 18.10 -13.46
CA ARG A 267 11.71 18.75 -14.39
C ARG A 267 13.10 18.10 -14.26
N GLY A 268 13.54 17.42 -15.31
CA GLY A 268 14.95 17.06 -15.51
C GLY A 268 15.48 15.82 -14.79
N LEU A 269 14.62 14.93 -14.27
CA LEU A 269 15.09 13.63 -13.81
C LEU A 269 15.26 12.68 -14.99
N ASP A 270 16.44 12.08 -15.04
CA ASP A 270 16.79 11.02 -15.96
C ASP A 270 16.32 9.66 -15.41
N TRP A 271 15.32 9.08 -16.07
CA TRP A 271 14.73 7.78 -15.77
C TRP A 271 15.18 6.67 -16.71
N VAL A 272 16.05 6.99 -17.67
CA VAL A 272 16.35 6.14 -18.83
C VAL A 272 17.80 5.69 -18.84
N SER A 273 18.72 6.48 -18.28
CA SER A 273 20.14 6.11 -18.28
C SER A 273 20.40 4.77 -17.60
N ARG A 274 21.55 4.20 -17.95
CA ARG A 274 21.99 2.89 -17.48
C ARG A 274 21.98 2.75 -15.95
N ASP A 275 22.24 3.83 -15.22
CA ASP A 275 22.29 3.83 -13.76
C ASP A 275 21.06 4.50 -13.09
N ALA A 276 20.04 4.90 -13.87
CA ALA A 276 18.83 5.57 -13.38
C ALA A 276 18.11 4.75 -12.30
N LEU A 277 17.94 3.44 -12.51
CA LEU A 277 17.23 2.57 -11.57
C LEU A 277 17.90 2.57 -10.19
N GLY A 278 19.21 2.35 -10.11
CA GLY A 278 19.97 2.38 -8.87
C GLY A 278 19.94 3.74 -8.18
N LYS A 279 20.08 4.84 -8.95
CA LYS A 279 19.96 6.21 -8.43
C LYS A 279 18.58 6.46 -7.83
N HIS A 280 17.52 6.09 -8.53
CA HIS A 280 16.15 6.32 -8.08
C HIS A 280 15.76 5.41 -6.92
N PHE A 281 16.27 4.17 -6.88
CA PHE A 281 16.10 3.26 -5.75
C PHE A 281 16.58 3.89 -4.44
N ILE A 282 17.83 4.35 -4.39
CA ILE A 282 18.40 4.99 -3.20
C ILE A 282 17.65 6.29 -2.86
N ASN A 283 17.32 7.10 -3.86
CA ASN A 283 16.64 8.37 -3.64
C ASN A 283 15.22 8.19 -3.11
N PHE A 284 14.47 7.22 -3.63
CA PHE A 284 13.11 6.96 -3.20
C PHE A 284 13.07 6.38 -1.78
N LEU A 285 13.98 5.45 -1.44
CA LEU A 285 14.12 4.96 -0.07
C LEU A 285 14.45 6.08 0.93
N LYS A 286 15.32 7.04 0.56
CA LYS A 286 15.57 8.23 1.39
C LYS A 286 14.33 9.10 1.56
N THR A 287 13.53 9.26 0.50
CA THR A 287 12.25 9.99 0.60
C THR A 287 11.30 9.30 1.56
N LEU A 288 11.17 7.97 1.48
CA LEU A 288 10.37 7.19 2.43
C LEU A 288 10.87 7.36 3.87
N GLN A 289 12.18 7.24 4.09
CA GLN A 289 12.80 7.44 5.40
C GLN A 289 12.46 8.83 5.98
N ILE A 290 12.63 9.90 5.20
CA ILE A 290 12.33 11.27 5.63
C ILE A 290 10.84 11.43 5.99
N GLN A 291 9.93 10.86 5.19
CA GLN A 291 8.49 10.91 5.44
C GLN A 291 8.13 10.17 6.74
N MET A 292 8.72 9.00 6.96
CA MET A 292 8.53 8.22 8.19
C MET A 292 9.12 8.92 9.43
N GLU A 293 10.32 9.48 9.34
CA GLU A 293 10.96 10.25 10.42
C GLU A 293 10.16 11.51 10.78
N ARG A 294 9.58 12.18 9.79
CA ARG A 294 8.69 13.31 10.05
C ARG A 294 7.34 12.87 10.60
N GLY A 295 6.95 11.61 10.39
CA GLY A 295 5.59 11.13 10.66
C GLY A 295 4.58 11.81 9.73
N SER A 296 5.00 12.18 8.52
CA SER A 296 4.19 12.95 7.57
C SER A 296 4.29 12.37 6.17
N LEU A 297 3.17 11.83 5.68
CA LEU A 297 2.93 11.49 4.29
C LEU A 297 1.59 12.11 3.87
N PRO A 298 1.61 13.31 3.29
CA PRO A 298 0.39 13.95 2.83
C PRO A 298 -0.35 13.07 1.81
N HIS A 299 -1.68 13.00 1.92
CA HIS A 299 -2.50 12.38 0.88
C HIS A 299 -2.28 13.10 -0.46
N TYR A 300 -2.25 12.37 -1.58
CA TYR A 300 -1.85 12.97 -2.86
C TYR A 300 -2.92 13.92 -3.45
N TRP A 301 -4.20 13.65 -3.19
CA TRP A 301 -5.34 14.45 -3.69
C TRP A 301 -6.18 15.17 -2.62
N VAL A 302 -6.00 14.85 -1.33
CA VAL A 302 -6.87 15.35 -0.26
C VAL A 302 -6.01 16.27 0.58
N SER A 303 -6.29 17.57 0.50
CA SER A 303 -5.51 18.57 1.23
C SER A 303 -5.67 18.39 2.75
N GLY A 304 -4.64 18.74 3.51
CA GLY A 304 -4.65 18.64 4.98
C GLY A 304 -4.65 17.22 5.56
N SER A 305 -4.75 16.17 4.74
CA SER A 305 -4.76 14.77 5.21
C SER A 305 -3.34 14.19 5.29
N ASN A 306 -2.97 13.64 6.45
CA ASN A 306 -1.70 12.94 6.66
C ASN A 306 -1.95 11.43 6.86
N LEU A 307 -1.45 10.61 5.93
CA LEU A 307 -1.64 9.16 5.98
C LEU A 307 -0.90 8.48 7.14
N LEU A 308 0.15 9.10 7.68
CA LEU A 308 0.92 8.53 8.80
C LEU A 308 0.37 8.92 10.17
N GLU A 309 -0.70 9.71 10.24
CA GLU A 309 -1.28 10.21 11.49
C GLU A 309 -1.78 9.07 12.39
N ASP A 310 -2.34 8.01 11.80
CA ASP A 310 -2.97 6.88 12.51
C ASP A 310 -2.01 5.71 12.84
N PHE A 311 -0.71 5.83 12.57
CA PHE A 311 0.26 4.78 12.94
C PHE A 311 0.35 4.68 14.47
N LYS A 312 -0.38 3.70 15.05
CA LYS A 312 -0.49 3.45 16.50
C LYS A 312 0.89 3.36 17.17
N GLY A 313 1.05 4.09 18.27
CA GLY A 313 1.69 3.61 19.51
C GLY A 313 3.20 3.33 19.56
N GLU A 314 3.88 3.19 18.43
CA GLU A 314 5.34 3.26 18.35
C GLU A 314 5.67 4.24 17.24
N HIS A 315 6.18 5.41 17.60
CA HIS A 315 6.45 6.50 16.66
C HIS A 315 7.00 5.99 15.31
N PRO A 316 6.46 6.44 14.16
CA PRO A 316 7.09 6.26 12.85
C PRO A 316 8.60 6.59 12.87
N ARG A 317 9.01 7.52 13.76
CA ARG A 317 10.41 7.82 14.11
C ARG A 317 11.18 6.64 14.72
N LYS A 318 10.64 5.98 15.75
CA LYS A 318 11.28 4.82 16.39
C LYS A 318 11.35 3.63 15.44
N LEU A 319 10.32 3.41 14.63
CA LEU A 319 10.30 2.36 13.61
C LEU A 319 11.25 2.65 12.44
N ALA A 320 11.36 3.90 11.98
CA ALA A 320 12.38 4.29 11.01
C ALA A 320 13.79 4.05 11.57
N VAL A 321 14.06 4.48 12.81
CA VAL A 321 15.36 4.27 13.48
C VAL A 321 15.65 2.78 13.70
N ASN A 322 14.68 1.96 14.09
CA ASN A 322 14.86 0.52 14.32
C ASN A 322 14.94 -0.30 13.03
N SER A 323 14.21 0.09 11.98
CA SER A 323 14.25 -0.57 10.67
C SER A 323 15.54 -0.22 9.94
N SER A 324 15.93 1.07 9.94
CA SER A 324 17.28 1.50 9.55
C SER A 324 18.33 0.81 10.42
N GLY A 325 18.09 0.64 11.72
CA GLY A 325 18.94 -0.10 12.65
C GLY A 325 19.14 -1.57 12.27
N ARG A 326 18.08 -2.33 11.97
CA ARG A 326 18.14 -3.74 11.52
C ARG A 326 18.72 -3.91 10.12
N ILE A 327 18.38 -2.99 9.23
CA ILE A 327 18.99 -2.86 7.90
C ILE A 327 20.51 -2.65 8.08
N VAL A 328 20.94 -1.83 9.06
CA VAL A 328 22.35 -1.52 9.45
C VAL A 328 23.04 -2.60 10.31
N GLU A 329 22.33 -3.37 11.12
CA GLU A 329 22.87 -4.35 12.08
C GLU A 329 23.30 -5.68 11.45
N THR A 330 22.98 -5.89 10.17
CA THR A 330 23.56 -6.97 9.36
C THR A 330 25.10 -6.92 9.31
N LYS A 331 25.73 -5.81 9.72
CA LYS A 331 27.18 -5.73 9.96
C LYS A 331 27.71 -6.60 11.10
N LYS A 332 26.91 -6.98 12.10
CA LYS A 332 27.42 -7.71 13.29
C LYS A 332 27.34 -9.24 13.22
N ARG A 333 26.61 -9.81 12.26
CA ARG A 333 26.47 -11.29 12.13
C ARG A 333 27.60 -11.98 11.36
N LYS A 334 28.83 -11.47 11.44
CA LYS A 334 30.03 -12.21 11.02
C LYS A 334 31.10 -12.37 12.11
N THR A 335 30.82 -12.07 13.38
CA THR A 335 31.82 -12.28 14.45
C THR A 335 31.27 -12.95 15.72
N ILE A 336 30.01 -13.37 15.78
CA ILE A 336 29.50 -14.15 16.94
C ILE A 336 28.75 -15.37 16.43
N MET A 337 29.51 -16.28 15.82
CA MET A 337 29.19 -17.71 15.71
C MET A 337 29.93 -18.47 16.82
N SER A 338 29.78 -17.97 18.05
CA SER A 338 30.12 -18.68 19.28
C SER A 338 29.48 -17.90 20.43
N PHE A 339 28.21 -18.21 20.72
CA PHE A 339 27.71 -18.47 22.08
C PHE A 339 26.18 -18.56 22.06
N LYS A 340 25.73 -19.79 22.33
CA LYS A 340 24.46 -20.19 22.94
C LYS A 340 23.18 -20.07 22.09
N TRP A 341 22.99 -21.15 21.34
CA TRP A 341 21.76 -21.95 21.41
C TRP A 341 21.45 -22.34 22.87
N ASN A 342 20.16 -22.48 23.21
CA ASN A 342 19.54 -22.81 24.51
C ASN A 342 19.19 -21.63 25.43
N LEU A 343 17.91 -21.23 25.46
CA LEU A 343 17.06 -21.40 26.65
C LEU A 343 15.58 -21.07 26.33
N VAL A 344 14.79 -22.09 26.00
CA VAL A 344 13.37 -22.14 26.39
C VAL A 344 13.29 -23.23 27.46
N HIS A 345 13.19 -22.83 28.73
CA HIS A 345 12.48 -23.51 29.84
C HIS A 345 13.00 -23.05 31.20
N ARG A 346 12.13 -22.36 31.96
CA ARG A 346 11.87 -22.39 33.42
C ARG A 346 11.64 -21.00 34.01
N VAL A 347 10.36 -20.66 34.12
CA VAL A 347 9.61 -20.48 35.38
C VAL A 347 10.40 -20.00 36.62
N ARG A 348 9.81 -18.95 37.23
CA ARG A 348 9.76 -18.53 38.65
C ARG A 348 10.71 -17.43 39.17
N LEU A 349 10.02 -16.37 39.62
CA LEU A 349 10.16 -15.64 40.89
C LEU A 349 11.52 -15.04 41.24
N THR A 350 11.59 -13.71 41.32
CA THR A 350 11.53 -12.99 42.62
C THR A 350 11.42 -11.47 42.44
N LYS A 351 10.57 -10.86 43.27
CA LYS A 351 10.54 -9.43 43.61
C LYS A 351 11.79 -9.06 44.41
N CYS A 352 12.32 -7.85 44.25
CA CYS A 352 12.41 -6.79 45.28
C CYS A 352 13.53 -5.76 45.04
N GLN A 353 13.11 -4.48 45.09
CA GLN A 353 13.71 -3.34 45.80
C GLN A 353 15.16 -2.87 45.51
N ASN A 354 15.30 -1.64 44.98
CA ASN A 354 15.74 -0.43 45.73
C ASN A 354 15.83 0.79 44.77
N MET A 355 14.95 1.80 44.93
CA MET A 355 15.18 3.15 45.53
C MET A 355 16.13 4.06 44.71
N ARG A 356 15.68 5.15 44.06
CA ARG A 356 15.12 6.47 44.48
C ARG A 356 16.17 7.62 44.48
N ARG A 357 15.71 8.83 44.07
CA ARG A 357 16.27 10.21 44.09
C ARG A 357 17.06 10.62 42.82
N MET A 358 16.83 11.77 42.16
CA MET A 358 16.44 13.15 42.57
C MET A 358 15.43 13.79 41.55
N THR A 359 14.26 14.31 41.94
CA THR A 359 13.87 15.73 42.22
C THR A 359 14.31 16.78 41.17
N ARG A 360 13.40 17.34 40.34
CA ARG A 360 12.47 18.50 40.52
C ARG A 360 13.13 19.89 40.42
N TYR A 361 12.85 20.65 39.34
CA TYR A 361 12.81 22.13 39.22
C TYR A 361 11.95 22.45 37.97
N SER A 362 10.73 22.97 38.07
CA SER A 362 10.28 24.35 38.31
C SER A 362 9.82 25.02 37.00
N LEU A 363 8.50 25.27 36.94
CA LEU A 363 7.80 26.08 35.94
C LEU A 363 7.93 27.57 36.27
N SER A 364 8.02 28.38 35.21
CA SER A 364 7.40 29.72 35.01
C SER A 364 8.40 30.75 34.46
N LYS A 365 8.11 31.31 33.28
CA LYS A 365 7.78 32.74 33.10
C LYS A 365 7.44 33.13 31.63
N TRP A 366 6.19 33.61 31.43
CA TRP A 366 5.73 34.76 30.59
C TRP A 366 5.51 34.58 29.05
N PRO A 367 4.72 35.45 28.34
CA PRO A 367 3.27 35.31 28.14
C PRO A 367 2.78 35.50 26.67
N ASN A 368 1.46 35.37 26.46
CA ASN A 368 0.60 35.85 25.37
C ASN A 368 1.23 36.54 24.14
N MET A 369 1.10 35.91 22.96
CA MET A 369 0.89 36.61 21.68
C MET A 369 -0.10 35.82 20.80
N THR A 370 -1.28 36.41 20.62
CA THR A 370 -2.21 36.14 19.52
C THR A 370 -1.58 36.63 18.21
N LEU A 371 -1.43 35.75 17.22
CA LEU A 371 -1.11 36.15 15.83
C LEU A 371 -1.65 35.09 14.84
N SER A 372 -2.73 35.48 14.16
CA SER A 372 -3.10 35.19 12.78
C SER A 372 -2.38 34.01 12.08
N TRP A 373 -3.13 32.92 11.85
CA TRP A 373 -2.73 31.83 10.96
C TRP A 373 -3.15 32.11 9.52
N SER A 374 -2.29 32.76 8.74
CA SER A 374 -2.48 32.84 7.29
C SER A 374 -1.15 32.97 6.51
N LEU A 375 -0.15 32.10 6.76
CA LEU A 375 1.09 32.11 5.96
C LEU A 375 2.01 30.86 6.14
N THR A 376 1.51 29.62 6.05
CA THR A 376 2.34 28.43 6.37
C THR A 376 2.68 27.45 5.24
N GLU A 377 2.11 27.55 4.04
CA GLU A 377 2.46 26.60 2.96
C GLU A 377 3.75 26.99 2.20
N LYS A 378 3.92 28.27 1.84
CA LYS A 378 5.09 28.76 1.10
C LYS A 378 6.39 28.72 1.92
N GLN A 379 6.31 28.83 3.25
CA GLN A 379 7.48 28.78 4.14
C GLN A 379 7.95 27.33 4.39
N GLY A 380 7.02 26.37 4.45
CA GLY A 380 7.33 24.93 4.54
C GLY A 380 8.09 24.42 3.32
N GLU A 381 7.63 24.79 2.11
CA GLU A 381 8.30 24.42 0.86
C GLU A 381 9.68 25.09 0.70
N ARG A 382 9.86 26.34 1.16
CA ARG A 382 11.16 27.04 1.14
C ARG A 382 12.17 26.41 2.11
N ARG A 383 11.76 26.06 3.33
CA ARG A 383 12.62 25.37 4.31
C ARG A 383 12.98 23.96 3.86
N GLU A 384 12.05 23.23 3.23
CA GLU A 384 12.31 21.90 2.68
C GLU A 384 13.29 21.94 1.50
N ASN A 385 13.15 22.93 0.61
CA ASN A 385 14.08 23.14 -0.51
C ASN A 385 15.50 23.57 -0.05
N LEU A 386 15.62 24.36 1.01
CA LEU A 386 16.90 24.77 1.58
C LEU A 386 17.63 23.59 2.26
N TYR A 387 16.89 22.70 2.90
CA TYR A 387 17.43 21.47 3.51
C TYR A 387 17.89 20.47 2.44
N LEU A 388 17.13 20.33 1.35
CA LEU A 388 17.51 19.50 0.19
C LEU A 388 18.71 20.06 -0.60
N LYS A 389 18.87 21.39 -0.69
CA LYS A 389 20.10 22.00 -1.23
C LYS A 389 21.32 21.74 -0.35
N ASN A 390 21.16 21.74 0.98
CA ASN A 390 22.26 21.42 1.90
C ASN A 390 22.71 19.95 1.87
N LEU A 391 21.92 19.04 1.29
CA LEU A 391 22.28 17.62 1.07
C LEU A 391 23.33 17.42 -0.05
N GLN A 392 23.66 18.45 -0.84
CA GLN A 392 24.72 18.40 -1.87
C GLN A 392 26.13 18.69 -1.32
N LYS A 393 26.29 18.99 -0.02
CA LYS A 393 27.60 19.28 0.60
C LYS A 393 28.46 18.01 0.83
N PRO A 394 29.81 18.09 0.72
CA PRO A 394 30.72 16.93 0.69
C PRO A 394 30.68 16.01 1.94
N LYS A 395 30.36 16.56 3.12
CA LYS A 395 30.36 15.82 4.41
C LYS A 395 29.28 14.72 4.51
N ASN A 396 28.30 14.67 3.61
CA ASN A 396 27.25 13.63 3.57
C ASN A 396 27.59 12.42 2.66
N SER A 397 28.74 12.43 1.98
CA SER A 397 29.26 11.34 1.13
C SER A 397 29.46 10.03 1.89
N ALA A 398 30.04 10.11 3.09
CA ALA A 398 30.36 8.94 3.91
C ALA A 398 29.12 8.26 4.50
N MET A 399 28.07 9.03 4.77
CA MET A 399 26.76 8.50 5.19
C MET A 399 26.08 7.78 4.02
N LEU A 400 26.15 8.35 2.80
CA LEU A 400 25.66 7.70 1.58
C LEU A 400 26.36 6.36 1.30
N SER A 401 27.69 6.31 1.36
CA SER A 401 28.46 5.08 1.16
C SER A 401 28.12 4.00 2.20
N ARG A 402 27.91 4.41 3.47
CA ARG A 402 27.49 3.48 4.54
C ARG A 402 26.08 2.96 4.32
N THR A 403 25.13 3.82 3.95
CA THR A 403 23.75 3.43 3.65
C THR A 403 23.68 2.52 2.41
N THR A 404 24.40 2.84 1.32
CA THR A 404 24.46 1.99 0.12
C THR A 404 25.05 0.61 0.42
N LYS A 405 26.21 0.52 1.11
CA LYS A 405 26.80 -0.77 1.50
C LYS A 405 25.89 -1.60 2.40
N THR A 406 25.20 -0.93 3.33
CA THR A 406 24.21 -1.57 4.19
C THR A 406 23.03 -2.12 3.38
N PHE A 407 22.51 -1.37 2.41
CA PHE A 407 21.40 -1.83 1.58
C PHE A 407 21.81 -2.92 0.56
N GLU A 408 23.04 -2.89 0.05
CA GLU A 408 23.59 -4.01 -0.72
C GLU A 408 23.70 -5.29 0.11
N GLN A 409 24.07 -5.17 1.40
CA GLN A 409 24.03 -6.28 2.35
C GLN A 409 22.60 -6.74 2.65
N VAL A 410 21.64 -5.82 2.69
CA VAL A 410 20.21 -6.17 2.81
C VAL A 410 19.70 -6.90 1.57
N LEU A 411 20.10 -6.50 0.37
CA LEU A 411 19.78 -7.23 -0.87
C LEU A 411 20.43 -8.61 -0.87
N GLY A 412 21.69 -8.74 -0.48
CA GLY A 412 22.40 -10.02 -0.35
C GLY A 412 21.79 -10.95 0.71
N THR A 413 21.44 -10.44 1.88
CA THR A 413 20.75 -11.21 2.94
C THR A 413 19.33 -11.58 2.52
N SER A 414 18.66 -10.74 1.73
CA SER A 414 17.40 -11.12 1.06
C SER A 414 17.60 -12.30 0.11
N GLU A 415 18.68 -12.32 -0.67
CA GLU A 415 19.02 -13.43 -1.57
C GLU A 415 19.30 -14.75 -0.86
N GLU A 416 19.98 -14.70 0.28
CA GLU A 416 20.23 -15.86 1.14
C GLU A 416 18.94 -16.38 1.80
N ALA A 417 18.09 -15.49 2.31
CA ALA A 417 16.79 -15.85 2.87
C ALA A 417 15.88 -16.53 1.83
N MET A 418 15.95 -16.10 0.57
CA MET A 418 15.17 -16.69 -0.51
C MET A 418 15.66 -18.06 -0.97
N LYS A 419 16.97 -18.34 -0.91
CA LYS A 419 17.47 -19.71 -1.13
C LYS A 419 16.84 -20.65 -0.08
N TYR A 420 16.73 -20.18 1.15
CA TYR A 420 16.16 -20.92 2.26
C TYR A 420 14.63 -21.11 2.14
N ASP A 421 13.88 -20.07 1.75
CA ASP A 421 12.41 -20.17 1.59
C ASP A 421 12.00 -20.96 0.34
N LYS A 422 12.71 -20.83 -0.80
CA LYS A 422 12.50 -21.71 -1.97
C LYS A 422 12.84 -23.16 -1.65
N HIS A 423 13.89 -23.41 -0.85
CA HIS A 423 14.21 -24.76 -0.38
C HIS A 423 13.09 -25.32 0.50
N LYS A 424 12.52 -24.54 1.43
CA LYS A 424 11.35 -24.95 2.22
C LYS A 424 10.10 -25.20 1.38
N GLN A 425 9.79 -24.34 0.41
CA GLN A 425 8.64 -24.52 -0.48
C GLN A 425 8.80 -25.74 -1.40
N ASN A 426 10.02 -26.03 -1.87
CA ASN A 426 10.31 -27.24 -2.65
C ASN A 426 10.21 -28.51 -1.80
N VAL A 427 10.69 -28.48 -0.54
CA VAL A 427 10.55 -29.58 0.41
C VAL A 427 9.08 -29.83 0.79
N ALA A 428 8.27 -28.76 0.90
CA ALA A 428 6.83 -28.88 1.15
C ALA A 428 6.03 -29.40 -0.07
N LYS A 429 6.52 -29.15 -1.29
CA LYS A 429 5.91 -29.64 -2.54
C LYS A 429 6.35 -31.04 -2.95
N ASN A 430 7.42 -31.58 -2.37
CA ASN A 430 7.91 -32.93 -2.70
C ASN A 430 8.43 -33.67 -1.46
N PRO A 431 7.55 -34.32 -0.67
CA PRO A 431 7.93 -34.98 0.59
C PRO A 431 8.85 -36.20 0.41
N LYS A 432 9.16 -36.62 -0.82
CA LYS A 432 10.07 -37.75 -1.12
C LYS A 432 11.55 -37.37 -1.21
N SER A 433 11.95 -36.10 -1.04
CA SER A 433 13.37 -35.70 -1.10
C SER A 433 14.10 -35.77 0.27
N ARG A 434 13.54 -36.49 1.24
CA ARG A 434 14.19 -36.79 2.52
C ARG A 434 14.63 -38.26 2.56
N TYR A 435 15.52 -38.65 1.66
CA TYR A 435 16.46 -39.76 1.84
C TYR A 435 17.71 -39.48 1.02
#